data_AF-A0A2D9SV44-F1
#
_entry.id   AF-A0A2D9SV44-F1
#
_cell.length_a   1.000
_cell.length_b   1.000
_cell.length_c   1.000
_cell.angle_alpha   90.00
_cell.angle_beta   90.00
_cell.angle_gamma   90.00
#
_symmetry.space_group_name_H-M   'P 1'
#
loop_
_entity.id
_entity.type
_entity.pdbx_description
1 polymer ?
#
loop_
_entity_poly.entity_id
_entity_poly.type
_entity_poly.pdbx_seq_one_letter_code
_entity_poly.pdbx_strand_id
1 'polypeptide(L)'
;MFENVSEHLDEAVRLAERCPEKYKVPCFEALIRVLAEPDSFQRQSGSASGLPLDRPSETPLFTRNGFHEPTDSTVSQQQGHRGPIFLDQYQIPSLSISRVYHLNGDSYRIIVKDLNERTISKKQVKLALLLGVGELLTEDSPVFSKDRLIEVCREYSAYDAPNFASHMKKQRDMFIAQGNGWSLTVPGQQRAAEAIKELGILM
;
A
#
# COMPACT_ATOMS: atom_id res chain seq x y z
N MET A 1 19.12 19.25 -4.19
CA MET A 1 17.81 18.60 -4.48
C MET A 1 17.68 18.09 -5.91
N PHE A 2 18.45 18.61 -6.88
CA PHE A 2 18.47 18.06 -8.25
C PHE A 2 19.87 17.63 -8.72
N GLU A 3 20.87 17.56 -7.82
CA GLU A 3 22.23 17.19 -8.22
C GLU A 3 22.29 15.81 -8.90
N ASN A 4 21.56 14.82 -8.37
CA ASN A 4 21.50 13.46 -8.95
C ASN A 4 20.88 13.43 -10.36
N VAL A 5 19.85 14.24 -10.59
CA VAL A 5 19.19 14.35 -11.90
C VAL A 5 20.14 14.96 -12.92
N SER A 6 20.89 15.99 -12.52
CA SER A 6 21.83 16.66 -13.43
C SER A 6 23.00 15.76 -13.85
N GLU A 7 23.46 14.88 -12.96
CA GLU A 7 24.57 13.95 -13.24
C GLU A 7 24.18 12.82 -14.20
N HIS A 8 22.93 12.35 -14.16
CA HIS A 8 22.48 11.18 -14.92
C HIS A 8 21.54 11.53 -16.10
N LEU A 9 21.35 12.81 -16.37
CA LEU A 9 20.42 13.29 -17.40
C LEU A 9 20.78 12.76 -18.80
N ASP A 10 22.06 12.85 -19.17
CA ASP A 10 22.53 12.43 -20.49
C ASP A 10 22.34 10.92 -20.71
N GLU A 11 22.50 10.12 -19.66
CA GLU A 11 22.24 8.68 -19.70
C GLU A 11 20.75 8.38 -19.88
N ALA A 12 19.88 9.10 -19.16
CA ALA A 12 18.44 8.95 -19.30
C ALA A 12 17.95 9.31 -20.71
N VAL A 13 18.50 10.37 -21.32
CA VAL A 13 18.21 10.74 -22.72
C VAL A 13 18.63 9.62 -23.66
N ARG A 14 19.87 9.12 -23.52
CA ARG A 14 20.41 8.03 -24.35
C ARG A 14 19.55 6.77 -24.28
N LEU A 15 19.04 6.42 -23.10
CA LEU A 15 18.17 5.25 -22.92
C LEU A 15 16.79 5.47 -23.55
N ALA A 16 16.19 6.65 -23.35
CA ALA A 16 14.89 6.98 -23.93
C ALA A 16 14.92 7.00 -25.47
N GLU A 17 16.02 7.44 -26.08
CA GLU A 17 16.17 7.45 -27.55
C GLU A 17 16.19 6.06 -28.18
N ARG A 18 16.56 5.02 -27.42
CA ARG A 18 16.53 3.62 -27.88
C ARG A 18 15.12 3.03 -27.90
N CYS A 19 14.15 3.70 -27.29
CA CYS A 19 12.77 3.26 -27.31
C CYS A 19 12.08 3.59 -28.65
N PRO A 20 11.11 2.76 -29.09
CA PRO A 20 10.23 3.12 -30.20
C PRO A 20 9.53 4.46 -29.96
N GLU A 21 9.22 5.21 -31.02
CA GLU A 21 8.73 6.59 -30.95
C GLU A 21 7.57 6.80 -29.96
N LYS A 22 6.61 5.87 -29.96
CA LYS A 22 5.44 5.87 -29.06
C LYS A 22 5.77 5.75 -27.56
N TYR A 23 7.00 5.37 -27.21
CA TYR A 23 7.43 5.12 -25.83
C TYR A 23 8.59 5.99 -25.38
N LYS A 24 9.17 6.83 -26.24
CA LYS A 24 10.32 7.68 -25.87
C LYS A 24 9.99 8.63 -24.72
N VAL A 25 8.89 9.38 -24.84
CA VAL A 25 8.47 10.34 -23.82
C VAL A 25 8.05 9.63 -22.52
N PRO A 26 7.18 8.59 -22.52
CA PRO A 26 6.87 7.84 -21.31
C PRO A 26 8.09 7.22 -20.62
N CYS A 27 9.06 6.73 -21.41
CA CYS A 27 10.29 6.15 -20.88
C CYS A 27 11.17 7.21 -20.22
N PHE A 28 11.35 8.37 -20.88
CA PHE A 28 12.12 9.47 -20.34
C PHE A 28 11.50 10.00 -19.03
N GLU A 29 10.19 10.20 -18.99
CA GLU A 29 9.49 10.63 -17.77
C GLU A 29 9.66 9.65 -16.61
N ALA A 30 9.60 8.34 -16.89
CA ALA A 30 9.84 7.31 -15.87
C ALA A 30 11.29 7.35 -15.35
N LEU A 31 12.27 7.53 -16.24
CA LEU A 31 13.69 7.63 -15.87
C LEU A 31 13.95 8.86 -15.00
N ILE A 32 13.43 10.03 -15.37
CA ILE A 32 13.60 11.26 -14.57
C ILE A 32 12.96 11.14 -13.19
N ARG A 33 11.80 10.46 -13.06
CA ARG A 33 11.19 10.19 -11.75
C ARG A 33 12.11 9.37 -10.86
N VAL A 34 12.72 8.31 -11.40
CA VAL A 34 13.69 7.47 -10.66
C VAL A 34 14.93 8.28 -10.25
N LEU A 35 15.42 9.18 -11.12
CA LEU A 35 16.57 10.05 -10.81
C LEU A 35 16.28 11.13 -9.76
N ALA A 36 15.03 11.57 -9.67
CA ALA A 36 14.59 12.59 -8.72
C ALA A 36 14.30 12.02 -7.32
N GLU A 37 14.30 10.68 -7.15
CA GLU A 37 14.12 10.07 -5.84
C GLU A 37 15.41 10.15 -5.00
N PRO A 38 15.31 10.60 -3.74
CA PRO A 38 16.48 10.98 -2.94
C PRO A 38 17.36 9.83 -2.41
N ASP A 39 17.07 8.54 -2.66
CA ASP A 39 17.77 7.42 -2.01
C ASP A 39 18.22 6.23 -2.90
N SER A 40 18.12 6.32 -4.22
CA SER A 40 18.31 5.12 -5.08
C SER A 40 19.71 4.92 -5.69
N PHE A 41 20.66 5.86 -5.52
CA PHE A 41 21.93 5.82 -6.28
C PHE A 41 23.16 5.25 -5.55
N GLN A 42 23.05 4.89 -4.28
CA GLN A 42 24.19 4.36 -3.52
C GLN A 42 24.20 2.83 -3.48
N ARG A 43 24.24 2.17 -4.64
CA ARG A 43 24.51 0.71 -4.65
C ARG A 43 25.37 0.13 -5.76
N GLN A 44 26.00 0.92 -6.63
CA GLN A 44 26.94 0.37 -7.61
C GLN A 44 28.16 1.26 -7.80
N SER A 45 29.13 1.12 -6.89
CA SER A 45 30.52 1.48 -7.19
C SER A 45 31.48 0.53 -6.47
N GLY A 46 32.19 -0.27 -7.27
CA GLY A 46 33.30 -1.17 -6.89
C GLY A 46 32.87 -2.63 -6.67
N SER A 47 33.55 -3.66 -7.15
CA SER A 47 34.70 -3.78 -8.05
C SER A 47 34.82 -5.27 -8.42
N ALA A 48 35.28 -5.57 -9.63
CA ALA A 48 35.50 -6.93 -10.13
C ALA A 48 36.56 -7.71 -9.32
N SER A 49 36.44 -9.05 -9.23
CA SER A 49 37.46 -10.04 -9.68
C SER A 49 37.28 -11.45 -9.06
N GLY A 50 37.27 -12.48 -9.91
CA GLY A 50 38.02 -13.74 -9.72
C GLY A 50 37.41 -14.92 -8.96
N LEU A 51 36.98 -15.95 -9.70
CA LEU A 51 37.07 -17.38 -9.32
C LEU A 51 38.44 -17.92 -9.81
N PRO A 52 39.10 -18.95 -9.22
CA PRO A 52 38.62 -20.35 -9.29
C PRO A 52 38.99 -21.36 -8.14
N LEU A 53 38.14 -22.38 -8.01
CA LEU A 53 38.34 -23.84 -7.82
C LEU A 53 39.61 -24.42 -7.11
N ASP A 54 39.45 -25.22 -6.03
CA ASP A 54 39.78 -26.68 -5.95
C ASP A 54 39.66 -27.31 -4.53
N ARG A 55 39.34 -28.61 -4.48
CA ARG A 55 39.19 -29.56 -3.31
C ARG A 55 40.38 -30.57 -3.34
N PRO A 56 40.56 -31.63 -2.49
CA PRO A 56 40.05 -32.07 -1.16
C PRO A 56 41.18 -32.44 -0.14
N SER A 57 40.97 -32.64 1.18
CA SER A 57 40.64 -33.94 1.84
C SER A 57 41.01 -33.87 3.35
N GLU A 58 40.41 -34.75 4.15
CA GLU A 58 40.82 -35.27 5.48
C GLU A 58 40.30 -34.59 6.78
N THR A 59 39.33 -35.27 7.38
CA THR A 59 38.93 -35.25 8.81
C THR A 59 39.76 -36.31 9.56
N PRO A 60 40.05 -36.17 10.88
CA PRO A 60 39.00 -36.42 11.88
C PRO A 60 39.03 -35.54 13.17
N LEU A 61 37.79 -35.25 13.62
CA LEU A 61 37.26 -35.17 14.99
C LEU A 61 38.11 -34.57 16.12
N PHE A 62 37.58 -33.52 16.78
CA PHE A 62 37.11 -33.57 18.18
C PHE A 62 36.21 -32.36 18.53
N THR A 63 34.96 -32.67 18.90
CA THR A 63 34.09 -32.05 19.93
C THR A 63 33.86 -30.52 19.99
N ARG A 64 32.66 -30.12 19.52
CA ARG A 64 31.57 -29.45 20.27
C ARG A 64 31.81 -28.02 20.83
N ASN A 65 31.29 -27.03 20.09
CA ASN A 65 30.14 -26.20 20.48
C ASN A 65 29.85 -25.17 19.36
N GLY A 66 28.62 -25.18 18.85
CA GLY A 66 28.19 -24.37 17.72
C GLY A 66 28.18 -22.87 18.03
N PHE A 67 28.88 -22.12 17.20
CA PHE A 67 28.64 -20.71 16.89
C PHE A 67 28.35 -20.62 15.39
N HIS A 68 27.86 -19.45 14.97
CA HIS A 68 27.26 -19.04 13.69
C HIS A 68 25.74 -19.07 13.71
N GLU A 69 25.03 -18.00 13.37
CA GLU A 69 25.36 -16.61 13.06
C GLU A 69 23.98 -15.90 13.08
N PRO A 70 23.91 -14.58 13.28
CA PRO A 70 22.65 -13.87 13.16
C PRO A 70 22.22 -13.97 11.70
N THR A 71 21.07 -14.59 11.46
CA THR A 71 20.41 -14.54 10.17
C THR A 71 20.08 -13.08 9.93
N ASP A 72 20.85 -12.47 9.05
CA ASP A 72 20.68 -11.12 8.54
C ASP A 72 19.33 -11.07 7.81
N SER A 73 18.28 -10.91 8.61
CA SER A 73 16.94 -10.61 8.12
C SER A 73 16.97 -9.14 7.82
N THR A 74 17.53 -8.79 6.66
CA THR A 74 17.40 -7.47 6.05
C THR A 74 15.91 -7.25 5.83
N VAL A 75 15.24 -6.72 6.85
CA VAL A 75 13.95 -6.03 6.74
C VAL A 75 14.25 -4.79 5.92
N SER A 76 14.36 -4.99 4.61
CA SER A 76 14.35 -3.92 3.63
C SER A 76 12.98 -3.29 3.76
N GLN A 77 12.96 -2.02 4.15
CA GLN A 77 11.76 -1.19 4.20
C GLN A 77 11.09 -1.22 2.82
N GLN A 78 10.08 -2.08 2.68
CA GLN A 78 9.17 -2.08 1.55
C GLN A 78 8.34 -0.81 1.69
N GLN A 79 8.67 0.22 0.91
CA GLN A 79 7.70 1.29 0.65
C GLN A 79 6.44 0.63 0.10
N GLY A 80 5.32 0.97 0.73
CA GLY A 80 4.13 0.14 0.80
C GLY A 80 3.53 -0.31 -0.54
N HIS A 81 3.38 -1.62 -0.72
CA HIS A 81 2.74 -2.22 -1.90
C HIS A 81 1.37 -2.83 -1.61
N ARG A 82 0.85 -2.69 -0.39
CA ARG A 82 -0.35 -3.38 0.08
C ARG A 82 -1.62 -2.85 -0.56
N GLY A 83 -1.68 -1.57 -0.90
CA GLY A 83 -2.79 -1.00 -1.68
C GLY A 83 -2.99 -1.71 -3.02
N PRO A 84 -2.01 -1.70 -3.94
CA PRO A 84 -2.07 -2.45 -5.20
C PRO A 84 -2.30 -3.96 -5.02
N ILE A 85 -1.65 -4.59 -4.03
CA ILE A 85 -1.84 -6.02 -3.72
C ILE A 85 -3.30 -6.30 -3.31
N PHE A 86 -3.92 -5.44 -2.50
CA PHE A 86 -5.31 -5.58 -2.11
C PHE A 86 -6.25 -5.51 -3.32
N LEU A 87 -6.02 -4.57 -4.24
CA LEU A 87 -6.83 -4.42 -5.45
C LEU A 87 -6.75 -5.67 -6.33
N ASP A 88 -5.56 -6.22 -6.53
CA ASP A 88 -5.33 -7.44 -7.31
C ASP A 88 -5.91 -8.69 -6.62
N GLN A 89 -5.60 -8.88 -5.34
CA GLN A 89 -6.07 -10.01 -4.54
C GLN A 89 -7.60 -10.14 -4.57
N TYR A 90 -8.31 -9.02 -4.46
CA TYR A 90 -9.76 -9.01 -4.50
C TYR A 90 -10.33 -8.69 -5.87
N GLN A 91 -9.52 -8.57 -6.93
CA GLN A 91 -9.96 -8.28 -8.30
C GLN A 91 -10.93 -7.10 -8.36
N ILE A 92 -10.54 -5.96 -7.78
CA ILE A 92 -11.32 -4.73 -7.78
C ILE A 92 -10.97 -3.91 -9.02
N PRO A 93 -11.92 -3.68 -9.96
CA PRO A 93 -11.64 -2.88 -11.14
C PRO A 93 -11.26 -1.44 -10.76
N SER A 94 -10.27 -0.86 -11.45
CA SER A 94 -9.86 0.54 -11.24
C SER A 94 -11.03 1.52 -11.39
N LEU A 95 -11.98 1.20 -12.28
CA LEU A 95 -13.21 1.97 -12.44
C LEU A 95 -14.05 2.01 -11.15
N SER A 96 -14.18 0.88 -10.43
CA SER A 96 -14.88 0.85 -9.14
C SER A 96 -14.20 1.73 -8.10
N ILE A 97 -12.86 1.74 -8.07
CA ILE A 97 -12.10 2.64 -7.19
C ILE A 97 -12.37 4.10 -7.53
N SER A 98 -12.28 4.48 -8.80
CA SER A 98 -12.52 5.87 -9.24
C SER A 98 -13.96 6.37 -9.03
N ARG A 99 -14.91 5.44 -8.84
CA ARG A 99 -16.32 5.75 -8.53
C ARG A 99 -16.57 5.89 -7.03
N VAL A 100 -15.77 5.21 -6.21
CA VAL A 100 -15.91 5.21 -4.75
C VAL A 100 -15.03 6.29 -4.11
N TYR A 101 -13.84 6.52 -4.66
CA TYR A 101 -12.85 7.43 -4.13
C TYR A 101 -12.41 8.48 -5.15
N HIS A 102 -12.16 9.67 -4.64
CA HIS A 102 -11.27 10.63 -5.27
C HIS A 102 -9.91 10.55 -4.56
N LEU A 103 -8.89 10.09 -5.26
CA LEU A 103 -7.52 9.95 -4.76
C LEU A 103 -6.68 11.17 -5.19
N ASN A 104 -5.94 11.78 -4.27
CA ASN A 104 -5.08 12.95 -4.47
C ASN A 104 -3.75 12.75 -3.74
N GLY A 105 -2.80 12.10 -4.40
CA GLY A 105 -1.52 11.72 -3.79
C GLY A 105 -1.76 10.89 -2.53
N ASP A 106 -1.30 11.39 -1.39
CA ASP A 106 -1.38 10.72 -0.09
C ASP A 106 -2.73 10.97 0.63
N SER A 107 -3.73 11.49 -0.07
CA SER A 107 -5.04 11.77 0.51
C SER A 107 -6.17 11.22 -0.33
N TYR A 108 -7.30 10.93 0.30
CA TYR A 108 -8.50 10.45 -0.38
C TYR A 108 -9.78 11.07 0.19
N ARG A 109 -10.82 11.05 -0.64
CA ARG A 109 -12.20 11.34 -0.24
C ARG A 109 -13.15 10.30 -0.79
N ILE A 110 -14.10 9.84 0.03
CA ILE A 110 -15.20 8.99 -0.42
C ILE A 110 -16.20 9.88 -1.17
N ILE A 111 -16.52 9.53 -2.41
CA ILE A 111 -17.37 10.33 -3.32
C ILE A 111 -18.67 9.63 -3.70
N VAL A 112 -18.97 8.49 -3.07
CA VAL A 112 -20.20 7.74 -3.27
C VAL A 112 -21.41 8.61 -2.86
N LYS A 113 -22.42 8.72 -3.71
CA LYS A 113 -23.65 9.48 -3.40
C LYS A 113 -24.58 8.74 -2.43
N ASP A 114 -24.78 7.45 -2.64
CA ASP A 114 -25.61 6.60 -1.79
C ASP A 114 -24.84 5.32 -1.43
N LEU A 115 -24.76 5.03 -0.13
CA LEU A 115 -24.12 3.83 0.41
C LEU A 115 -24.96 2.56 0.19
N ASN A 116 -26.19 2.69 -0.31
CA ASN A 116 -27.15 1.60 -0.49
C ASN A 116 -27.41 0.84 0.82
N GLU A 117 -27.54 1.57 1.93
CA GLU A 117 -27.78 0.98 3.25
C GLU A 117 -28.98 1.62 3.94
N ARG A 118 -29.85 0.76 4.49
CA ARG A 118 -31.13 1.19 5.07
C ARG A 118 -31.00 1.76 6.48
N THR A 119 -30.04 1.28 7.26
CA THR A 119 -29.92 1.65 8.68
C THR A 119 -28.66 2.44 8.95
N ILE A 120 -28.71 3.32 9.94
CA ILE A 120 -27.56 4.11 10.37
C ILE A 120 -26.38 3.21 10.74
N SER A 121 -26.62 2.15 11.51
CA SER A 121 -25.57 1.18 11.88
C SER A 121 -24.89 0.56 10.66
N LYS A 122 -25.63 0.19 9.61
CA LYS A 122 -25.02 -0.39 8.39
C LYS A 122 -24.26 0.65 7.59
N LYS A 123 -24.76 1.89 7.50
CA LYS A 123 -24.04 3.01 6.89
C LYS A 123 -22.70 3.26 7.60
N GLN A 124 -22.70 3.32 8.93
CA GLN A 124 -21.47 3.48 9.73
C GLN A 124 -20.44 2.38 9.44
N VAL A 125 -20.89 1.12 9.43
CA VAL A 125 -20.00 -0.02 9.14
C VAL A 125 -19.46 0.06 7.72
N LYS A 126 -20.30 0.35 6.72
CA LYS A 126 -19.86 0.48 5.33
C LYS A 126 -18.85 1.64 5.19
N LEU A 127 -19.08 2.78 5.82
CA LEU A 127 -18.11 3.89 5.84
C LEU A 127 -16.79 3.52 6.51
N ALA A 128 -16.83 2.77 7.62
CA ALA A 128 -15.63 2.28 8.28
C ALA A 128 -14.81 1.32 7.40
N LEU A 129 -15.48 0.45 6.65
CA LEU A 129 -14.83 -0.41 5.66
C LEU A 129 -14.15 0.42 4.56
N LEU A 130 -14.85 1.44 4.04
CA LEU A 130 -14.30 2.32 3.01
C LEU A 130 -13.12 3.16 3.51
N LEU A 131 -13.19 3.68 4.74
CA LEU A 131 -12.06 4.37 5.34
C LEU A 131 -10.85 3.46 5.43
N GLY A 132 -10.99 2.26 5.99
CA GLY A 132 -9.87 1.34 6.11
C GLY A 132 -9.22 0.97 4.77
N VAL A 133 -9.98 0.90 3.67
CA VAL A 133 -9.39 0.73 2.33
C VAL A 133 -8.75 2.03 1.82
N GLY A 134 -9.35 3.18 2.06
CA GLY A 134 -8.74 4.47 1.69
C GLY A 134 -7.37 4.67 2.34
N GLU A 135 -7.25 4.37 3.64
CA GLU A 135 -5.97 4.39 4.35
C GLU A 135 -5.00 3.35 3.78
N LEU A 136 -5.49 2.14 3.44
CA LEU A 136 -4.65 1.12 2.81
C LEU A 136 -4.12 1.55 1.44
N LEU A 137 -4.89 2.35 0.69
CA LEU A 137 -4.51 2.83 -0.63
C LEU A 137 -3.56 4.03 -0.60
N THR A 138 -3.50 4.76 0.52
CA THR A 138 -2.73 6.02 0.64
C THR A 138 -1.58 5.92 1.64
N GLU A 139 -1.80 5.29 2.78
CA GLU A 139 -0.82 5.13 3.87
C GLU A 139 -0.28 3.68 4.00
N ASP A 140 -0.67 2.77 3.09
CA ASP A 140 -0.33 1.35 3.12
C ASP A 140 -0.75 0.60 4.39
N SER A 141 -1.70 1.17 5.15
CA SER A 141 -2.15 0.65 6.43
C SER A 141 -3.67 0.69 6.49
N PRO A 142 -4.38 -0.41 6.82
CA PRO A 142 -5.83 -0.40 6.86
C PRO A 142 -6.38 0.15 8.18
N VAL A 143 -5.70 1.16 8.76
CA VAL A 143 -5.95 1.72 10.10
C VAL A 143 -6.51 3.11 9.97
N PHE A 144 -7.73 3.34 10.46
CA PHE A 144 -8.39 4.64 10.44
C PHE A 144 -8.76 5.11 11.84
N SER A 145 -8.74 6.42 12.06
CA SER A 145 -9.04 7.01 13.38
C SER A 145 -10.54 7.08 13.65
N LYS A 146 -10.89 7.14 14.94
CA LYS A 146 -12.28 7.37 15.36
C LYS A 146 -12.82 8.70 14.89
N ASP A 147 -12.02 9.76 14.99
CA ASP A 147 -12.46 11.11 14.63
C ASP A 147 -12.75 11.19 13.14
N ARG A 148 -11.92 10.55 12.31
CA ARG A 148 -12.15 10.46 10.86
C ARG A 148 -13.44 9.73 10.52
N LEU A 149 -13.73 8.62 11.19
CA LEU A 149 -15.01 7.91 11.01
C LEU A 149 -16.21 8.78 11.43
N ILE A 150 -16.09 9.54 12.52
CA ILE A 150 -17.16 10.44 12.96
C ILE A 150 -17.41 11.55 11.92
N GLU A 151 -16.36 12.17 11.39
CA GLU A 151 -16.45 13.19 10.35
C GLU A 151 -17.22 12.68 9.13
N VAL A 152 -16.79 11.54 8.58
CA VAL A 152 -17.42 10.96 7.40
C VAL A 152 -18.85 10.49 7.72
N CYS A 153 -19.10 9.93 8.91
CA CYS A 153 -20.47 9.59 9.31
C CYS A 153 -21.37 10.83 9.37
N ARG A 154 -20.86 12.01 9.75
CA ARG A 154 -21.64 13.26 9.73
C ARG A 154 -21.94 13.71 8.31
N GLU A 155 -20.95 13.67 7.41
CA GLU A 155 -21.14 13.99 5.98
C GLU A 155 -22.27 13.15 5.35
N TYR A 156 -22.36 11.88 5.72
CA TYR A 156 -23.34 10.92 5.19
C TYR A 156 -24.63 10.82 6.03
N SER A 157 -24.85 11.72 7.00
CA SER A 157 -26.00 11.67 7.93
C SER A 157 -26.18 10.28 8.60
N ALA A 158 -25.07 9.65 8.93
CA ALA A 158 -24.96 8.33 9.54
C ALA A 158 -24.34 8.38 10.94
N TYR A 159 -24.16 9.56 11.55
CA TYR A 159 -23.62 9.66 12.91
C TYR A 159 -24.72 9.56 13.97
N ASP A 160 -24.65 8.53 14.81
CA ASP A 160 -25.54 8.32 15.96
C ASP A 160 -24.67 8.26 17.21
N ALA A 161 -24.50 9.41 17.89
CA ALA A 161 -23.58 9.53 19.02
C ALA A 161 -23.87 8.55 20.17
N PRO A 162 -25.13 8.37 20.63
CA PRO A 162 -25.45 7.38 21.66
C PRO A 162 -25.04 5.95 21.30
N ASN A 163 -25.23 5.53 20.04
CA ASN A 163 -25.05 4.13 19.65
C ASN A 163 -23.74 3.84 18.90
N PHE A 164 -22.98 4.86 18.52
CA PHE A 164 -21.78 4.73 17.66
C PHE A 164 -20.78 3.70 18.20
N ALA A 165 -20.37 3.83 19.46
CA ALA A 165 -19.42 2.91 20.07
C ALA A 165 -19.95 1.47 20.13
N SER A 166 -21.24 1.31 20.40
CA SER A 166 -21.92 0.02 20.44
C SER A 166 -22.00 -0.62 19.05
N HIS A 167 -22.27 0.16 18.01
CA HIS A 167 -22.30 -0.33 16.63
C HIS A 167 -20.94 -0.84 16.19
N MET A 168 -19.87 -0.08 16.43
CA MET A 168 -18.50 -0.51 16.08
C MET A 168 -18.04 -1.71 16.92
N LYS A 169 -18.32 -1.74 18.23
CA LYS A 169 -17.92 -2.83 19.13
C LYS A 169 -18.54 -4.17 18.75
N LYS A 170 -19.68 -4.20 18.05
CA LYS A 170 -20.33 -5.44 17.59
C LYS A 170 -19.63 -6.09 16.39
N GLN A 171 -18.80 -5.35 15.66
CA GLN A 171 -18.17 -5.80 14.42
C GLN A 171 -16.71 -6.26 14.63
N ARG A 172 -16.43 -7.00 15.71
CA ARG A 172 -15.04 -7.39 16.08
C ARG A 172 -14.38 -8.34 15.09
N ASP A 173 -15.18 -9.03 14.29
CA ASP A 173 -14.74 -9.89 13.20
C ASP A 173 -14.11 -9.07 12.06
N MET A 174 -14.65 -7.87 11.78
CA MET A 174 -14.17 -6.99 10.72
C MET A 174 -13.20 -5.91 11.20
N PHE A 175 -13.29 -5.48 12.45
CA PHE A 175 -12.51 -4.36 12.99
C PHE A 175 -11.83 -4.71 14.32
N ILE A 176 -10.52 -4.56 14.36
CA ILE A 176 -9.71 -4.66 15.58
C ILE A 176 -9.39 -3.26 16.07
N ALA A 177 -9.55 -3.01 17.37
CA ALA A 177 -9.19 -1.72 17.95
C ALA A 177 -7.66 -1.53 17.94
N GLN A 178 -7.20 -0.37 17.47
CA GLN A 178 -5.78 -0.03 17.39
C GLN A 178 -5.60 1.44 17.79
N GLY A 179 -5.04 1.68 18.98
CA GLY A 179 -4.90 3.02 19.54
C GLY A 179 -6.26 3.73 19.70
N ASN A 180 -6.40 4.90 19.09
CA ASN A 180 -7.64 5.68 19.05
C ASN A 180 -8.55 5.34 17.85
N GLY A 181 -8.23 4.28 17.10
CA GLY A 181 -8.89 3.92 15.86
C GLY A 181 -9.15 2.42 15.73
N TRP A 182 -9.34 2.00 14.49
CA TRP A 182 -9.58 0.61 14.13
C TRP A 182 -8.78 0.22 12.90
N SER A 183 -8.39 -1.05 12.86
CA SER A 183 -7.76 -1.70 11.71
C SER A 183 -8.72 -2.72 11.10
N LEU A 184 -8.74 -2.83 9.77
CA LEU A 184 -9.46 -3.90 9.10
C LEU A 184 -8.75 -5.24 9.27
N THR A 185 -9.49 -6.25 9.73
CA THR A 185 -9.07 -7.64 9.67
C THR A 185 -9.09 -8.16 8.22
N VAL A 186 -8.59 -9.37 7.98
CA VAL A 186 -8.73 -10.01 6.65
C VAL A 186 -10.21 -10.18 6.25
N PRO A 187 -11.12 -10.65 7.12
CA PRO A 187 -12.56 -10.61 6.83
C PRO A 187 -13.10 -9.20 6.55
N GLY A 188 -12.63 -8.19 7.30
CA GLY A 188 -12.99 -6.79 7.06
C GLY A 188 -12.55 -6.30 5.69
N GLN A 189 -11.33 -6.62 5.26
CA GLN A 189 -10.79 -6.27 3.94
C GLN A 189 -11.59 -6.93 2.81
N GLN A 190 -11.90 -8.22 2.94
CA GLN A 190 -12.79 -8.91 1.99
C GLN A 190 -14.16 -8.22 1.90
N ARG A 191 -14.76 -7.88 3.04
CA ARG A 191 -16.07 -7.21 3.06
C ARG A 191 -16.01 -5.79 2.47
N ALA A 192 -14.90 -5.09 2.69
CA ALA A 192 -14.67 -3.78 2.08
C ALA A 192 -14.53 -3.87 0.56
N ALA A 193 -13.82 -4.88 0.06
CA ALA A 193 -13.70 -5.13 -1.38
C ALA A 193 -15.07 -5.40 -2.04
N GLU A 194 -15.92 -6.20 -1.39
CA GLU A 194 -17.30 -6.44 -1.83
C GLU A 194 -18.12 -5.15 -1.86
N ALA A 195 -18.03 -4.32 -0.82
CA ALA A 195 -18.72 -3.04 -0.77
C ALA A 195 -18.26 -2.10 -1.90
N ILE A 196 -16.96 -2.04 -2.20
CA ILE A 196 -16.42 -1.22 -3.29
C ILE A 196 -16.94 -1.71 -4.64
N LYS A 197 -16.99 -3.03 -4.86
CA LYS A 197 -17.55 -3.61 -6.09
C LYS A 197 -19.03 -3.31 -6.24
N GLU A 198 -19.81 -3.46 -5.18
CA GLU A 198 -21.25 -3.13 -5.16
C GLU A 198 -21.48 -1.67 -5.56
N LEU A 199 -20.80 -0.74 -4.88
CA LEU A 199 -20.93 0.70 -5.12
C LEU A 199 -20.36 1.12 -6.48
N GLY A 200 -19.35 0.42 -6.97
CA GLY A 200 -18.75 0.65 -8.28
C GLY A 200 -19.65 0.24 -9.45
N ILE A 201 -20.66 -0.61 -9.23
CA ILE A 201 -21.60 -1.07 -10.27
C ILE A 201 -22.89 -0.22 -10.30
N LEU A 202 -23.32 0.31 -9.15
CA LEU A 202 -24.53 1.12 -8.99
C LEU A 202 -24.35 2.55 -9.55
N MET A 203 -24.51 2.72 -10.87
CA MET A 203 -24.84 4.00 -11.49
C MET A 203 -25.82 3.81 -12.64
#